data_AF-A0A8G2CNY6-F1
#
_entry.id   AF-A0A8G2CNY6-F1
#
_cell.length_a   1.000
_cell.length_b   1.000
_cell.length_c   1.000
_cell.angle_alpha   90.00
_cell.angle_beta   90.00
_cell.angle_gamma   90.00
#
_symmetry.space_group_name_H-M   'P 1'
#
loop_
_entity.id
_entity.type
_entity.pdbx_description
1 polymer ?
#
loop_
_entity_poly.entity_id
_entity_poly.type
_entity_poly.pdbx_seq_one_letter_code
_entity_poly.pdbx_strand_id
1 'polypeptide(L)' 'MDAKKDTIIEALLEHLIENGAGDIATVFARTFELAMQIERERFLHASHYERNPDRQGYANGYKPKRIDTPVGSI' A
#
# COMPACT_ATOMS: atom_id res chain seq x y z
N MET A 1 3.29 -3.69 -14.50
CA MET A 1 2.58 -3.13 -13.33
C MET A 1 1.47 -4.10 -12.97
N ASP A 2 1.18 -4.27 -11.69
CA ASP A 2 0.20 -5.25 -11.18
C ASP A 2 -1.19 -4.61 -11.22
N ALA A 3 -2.10 -5.14 -12.04
CA ALA A 3 -3.43 -4.57 -12.30
C ALA A 3 -4.24 -4.35 -11.01
N LYS A 4 -4.01 -5.17 -9.96
CA LYS A 4 -4.67 -4.98 -8.67
C LYS A 4 -4.25 -3.70 -7.97
N LYS A 5 -2.98 -3.31 -8.08
CA LYS A 5 -2.44 -2.09 -7.46
C LYS A 5 -2.96 -0.85 -8.17
N ASP A 6 -3.12 -0.93 -9.49
CA ASP A 6 -3.68 0.14 -10.30
C ASP A 6 -5.13 0.44 -9.86
N THR A 7 -5.95 -0.60 -9.67
CA THR A 7 -7.32 -0.44 -9.13
C THR A 7 -7.34 0.17 -7.73
N ILE A 8 -6.35 -0.13 -6.87
CA ILE A 8 -6.27 0.48 -5.54
C ILE A 8 -5.98 1.98 -5.66
N ILE A 9 -5.05 2.37 -6.54
CA ILE A 9 -4.72 3.79 -6.74
C ILE A 9 -5.94 4.55 -7.28
N GLU A 10 -6.66 3.97 -8.24
CA GLU A 10 -7.90 4.54 -8.78
C GLU A 10 -8.94 4.76 -7.67
N ALA A 11 -9.19 3.73 -6.84
CA ALA A 11 -10.12 3.83 -5.72
C ALA A 11 -9.71 4.91 -4.69
N LEU A 12 -8.41 5.09 -4.46
CA LEU A 12 -7.92 6.15 -3.56
C LEU A 12 -8.13 7.55 -4.13
N LEU A 13 -7.95 7.71 -5.44
CA LEU A 13 -8.21 8.98 -6.12
C LEU A 13 -9.70 9.30 -6.15
N GLU A 14 -10.55 8.31 -6.44
CA GLU A 14 -12.00 8.47 -6.41
C GLU A 14 -12.48 8.89 -5.01
N HIS A 15 -11.99 8.22 -3.97
CA HIS A 15 -12.31 8.56 -2.58
C HIS A 15 -11.90 9.99 -2.20
N LEU A 16 -10.75 10.47 -2.69
CA LEU A 16 -10.30 11.84 -2.47
C LEU A 16 -11.19 12.86 -3.21
N ILE A 17 -11.64 12.53 -4.41
CA ILE A 17 -12.53 13.39 -5.20
C ILE A 17 -13.91 13.49 -4.54
N GLU A 18 -14.44 12.38 -4.03
CA GLU A 18 -15.76 12.32 -3.39
C GLU A 18 -15.81 13.05 -2.04
N ASN A 19 -14.79 12.86 -1.20
CA ASN A 19 -14.80 13.35 0.19
C ASN A 19 -14.00 14.65 0.38
N GLY A 20 -13.28 15.09 -0.66
CA GLY A 20 -12.45 16.28 -0.64
C GLY A 20 -11.23 16.16 0.29
N ALA A 21 -10.54 17.28 0.50
CA ALA A 21 -9.28 17.33 1.24
C ALA A 21 -9.39 16.94 2.73
N GLY A 22 -10.60 16.85 3.29
CA GLY A 22 -10.82 16.44 4.68
C GLY A 22 -10.42 14.99 4.95
N ASP A 23 -10.45 14.13 3.94
CA ASP A 23 -10.13 12.70 4.07
C ASP A 23 -8.71 12.33 3.60
N ILE A 24 -7.86 13.35 3.41
CA ILE A 24 -6.50 13.16 2.89
C ILE A 24 -5.64 12.26 3.78
N ALA A 25 -5.87 12.27 5.10
CA ALA A 25 -5.16 11.41 6.05
C ALA A 25 -5.43 9.92 5.75
N THR A 26 -6.68 9.55 5.47
CA THR A 26 -7.08 8.18 5.12
C THR A 26 -6.45 7.74 3.80
N VAL A 27 -6.50 8.61 2.79
CA VAL A 27 -5.87 8.35 1.47
C VAL A 27 -4.35 8.16 1.63
N PHE A 28 -3.72 9.00 2.45
CA PHE A 28 -2.29 8.92 2.72
C PHE A 28 -1.91 7.63 3.44
N ALA A 29 -2.68 7.21 4.44
CA ALA A 29 -2.50 5.93 5.15
C ALA A 29 -2.56 4.73 4.19
N ARG A 30 -3.59 4.66 3.36
CA ARG A 30 -3.75 3.60 2.36
C ARG A 30 -2.63 3.59 1.32
N THR A 31 -2.19 4.77 0.88
CA THR A 31 -1.06 4.91 -0.04
C THR A 31 0.23 4.37 0.59
N PHE A 32 0.45 4.64 1.88
CA PHE A 32 1.57 4.10 2.64
C PHE A 32 1.51 2.58 2.78
N GLU A 33 0.33 2.01 3.06
CA GLU A 33 0.15 0.54 3.08
C GLU A 33 0.53 -0.09 1.74
N LEU A 34 0.07 0.50 0.63
CA LEU A 34 0.39 0.02 -0.72
C LEU A 34 1.90 0.13 -1.02
N ALA A 35 2.52 1.25 -0.67
CA ALA A 35 3.96 1.45 -0.83
C ALA A 35 4.76 0.39 -0.03
N MET A 36 4.38 0.12 1.22
CA MET A 36 5.01 -0.92 2.03
C MET A 36 4.84 -2.32 1.42
N GLN A 37 3.68 -2.62 0.82
CA GLN A 37 3.48 -3.88 0.11
C GLN A 37 4.42 -3.99 -1.09
N ILE A 38 4.56 -2.93 -1.89
CA ILE A 38 5.47 -2.89 -3.05
C ILE A 38 6.93 -3.10 -2.60
N GLU A 39 7.37 -2.41 -1.56
CA GLU A 39 8.74 -2.56 -1.03
C GLU A 39 8.99 -3.98 -0.50
N ARG A 40 8.01 -4.58 0.19
CA ARG A 40 8.11 -5.98 0.61
C ARG A 40 8.24 -6.93 -0.57
N GLU A 41 7.44 -6.76 -1.62
CA GLU A 41 7.51 -7.63 -2.80
C GLU A 41 8.83 -7.48 -3.56
N ARG A 42 9.38 -6.26 -3.63
CA ARG A 42 10.72 -5.99 -4.17
C ARG A 42 11.79 -6.73 -3.36
N PHE A 43 11.74 -6.62 -2.04
CA PHE A 43 12.66 -7.32 -1.14
C PHE A 43 12.55 -8.84 -1.26
N LEU A 44 11.33 -9.38 -1.33
CA LEU A 44 11.09 -10.83 -1.43
C LEU A 44 11.37 -11.39 -2.84
N HIS A 45 11.66 -10.54 -3.83
CA HIS A 45 11.79 -10.91 -5.25
C HIS A 45 10.59 -11.69 -5.79
N ALA A 46 9.39 -11.40 -5.27
CA ALA A 46 8.17 -12.06 -5.70
C ALA A 46 6.92 -11.27 -5.29
N SER A 47 5.99 -11.18 -6.22
CA SER A 47 4.67 -10.61 -6.00
C SER A 47 3.80 -11.52 -5.12
N HIS A 48 2.61 -11.04 -4.76
CA HIS A 48 1.65 -11.81 -3.99
C HIS A 48 1.28 -13.13 -4.69
N TYR A 49 1.47 -14.25 -4.00
CA TYR A 49 1.31 -15.62 -4.50
C TYR A 49 2.13 -16.00 -5.75
N GLU A 50 3.06 -15.16 -6.20
CA GLU A 50 3.91 -15.46 -7.35
C GLU A 50 4.88 -16.60 -7.03
N ARG A 51 4.99 -17.58 -7.94
CA ARG A 51 6.04 -18.60 -7.87
C ARG A 51 7.25 -18.07 -8.63
N ASN A 52 8.28 -17.65 -7.90
CA ASN A 52 9.54 -17.16 -8.45
C ASN A 52 10.71 -17.94 -7.82
N PRO A 53 11.62 -18.56 -8.61
CA PRO A 53 12.77 -19.29 -8.09
C PRO A 53 13.75 -18.41 -7.30
N ASP A 54 13.81 -17.10 -7.59
CA ASP A 54 14.71 -16.16 -6.93
C ASP A 54 14.11 -15.55 -5.64
N ARG A 55 12.95 -16.06 -5.19
CA ARG A 55 12.23 -15.57 -4.01
C ARG A 55 13.11 -15.62 -2.75
N GLN A 56 13.19 -14.49 -2.04
CA GLN A 56 13.94 -14.34 -0.79
C GLN A 56 13.01 -14.31 0.43
N GLY A 57 12.34 -15.44 0.72
CA GLY A 57 11.47 -15.60 1.89
C GLY A 57 9.96 -15.36 1.63
N TYR A 58 9.20 -15.24 2.72
CA TYR A 58 7.73 -15.16 2.66
C TYR A 58 7.18 -14.02 3.53
N ALA A 59 6.12 -13.39 3.04
CA ALA A 59 5.36 -12.43 3.84
C ALA A 59 4.64 -13.15 5.00
N ASN A 60 4.70 -12.57 6.20
CA ASN A 60 4.11 -13.12 7.41
C ASN A 60 3.04 -12.18 7.99
N GLY A 61 2.04 -11.86 7.18
CA GLY A 61 0.94 -10.96 7.58
C GLY A 61 1.33 -9.49 7.67
N TYR A 62 0.53 -8.74 8.44
CA TYR A 62 0.66 -7.30 8.66
C TYR A 62 0.66 -7.01 10.16
N LYS A 63 1.31 -5.92 10.55
CA LYS A 63 1.35 -5.44 11.94
C LYS A 63 0.84 -4.00 12.01
N PRO A 64 -0.13 -3.69 12.88
CA PRO A 64 -0.58 -2.31 13.08
C PRO A 64 0.60 -1.42 13.49
N LYS A 65 0.68 -0.24 12.88
CA LYS A 65 1.71 0.76 13.16
C LYS A 65 1.10 2.14 13.04
N ARG A 66 1.33 2.97 14.06
CA ARG A 66 1.00 4.39 14.02
C ARG A 66 2.22 5.18 13.53
N ILE A 67 2.00 6.14 12.65
CA ILE A 67 3.04 7.00 12.08
C ILE A 67 2.59 8.44 12.17
N ASP A 68 3.43 9.30 12.74
CA ASP A 68 3.17 10.73 12.77
C ASP A 68 3.63 11.34 11.43
N THR A 69 2.70 11.96 10.72
CA THR A 69 2.93 12.57 9.40
C THR A 69 2.46 14.03 9.38
N PRO A 70 2.85 14.84 8.39
CA PRO A 70 2.36 16.22 8.27
C PRO A 70 0.83 16.34 8.11
N VAL A 71 0.15 15.29 7.65
CA VAL A 71 -1.32 15.24 7.51
C VAL A 71 -2.00 14.68 8.76
N GLY A 72 -1.25 14.47 9.85
CA GLY A 72 -1.71 13.93 11.11
C GLY A 72 -1.08 12.57 11.46
N SER A 73 -1.43 12.05 12.64
CA SER A 73 -1.10 10.69 13.02
C SER A 73 -2.06 9.72 12.33
N ILE A 74 -1.50 8.78 11.57
CA ILE A 74 -2.21 7.72 10.85
C ILE A 74 -1.79 6.35 11.34
#